data_AF-A0A7X8T906-F1
#
_entry.id   AF-A0A7X8T906-F1
#
_cell.length_a   1.000
_cell.length_b   1.000
_cell.length_c   1.000
_cell.angle_alpha   90.00
_cell.angle_beta   90.00
_cell.angle_gamma   90.00
#
_symmetry.space_group_name_H-M   'P 1'
#
loop_
_entity.id
_entity.type
_entity.pdbx_description
1 polymer ?
#
loop_
_entity_poly.entity_id
_entity_poly.type
_entity_poly.pdbx_seq_one_letter_code
_entity_poly.pdbx_strand_id
1 'polypeptide(L)' 'MPGVRKLIVLSAFNKDGNGILRPAFEPRQMKKEDTAVYVAQTLVNDYDGVVVWCSEGNPAIGEQGPSVILFQSGSVPEFE' A
#
# COMPACT_ATOMS: atom_id res chain seq x y z
N MET A 1 17.74 -9.32 -18.44
CA MET A 1 17.34 -7.91 -18.66
C MET A 1 17.22 -7.26 -17.30
N PRO A 2 17.75 -6.04 -17.06
CA PRO A 2 17.55 -5.33 -15.80
C PRO A 2 16.04 -5.13 -15.62
N GLY A 3 15.44 -6.06 -14.88
CA GLY A 3 14.00 -6.25 -14.84
C GLY A 3 13.40 -5.18 -13.96
N VAL A 4 12.51 -4.38 -14.53
CA VAL A 4 11.61 -3.50 -13.80
C VAL A 4 11.03 -4.30 -12.63
N ARG A 5 11.26 -3.84 -11.40
CA ARG A 5 10.73 -4.51 -10.21
C ARG A 5 9.45 -3.79 -9.83
N LYS A 6 8.33 -4.49 -10.01
CA LYS A 6 7.05 -4.07 -9.44
C LYS A 6 7.05 -4.37 -7.94
N LEU A 7 7.00 -3.32 -7.13
CA LEU A 7 6.83 -3.38 -5.69
C LEU A 7 5.36 -3.12 -5.38
N ILE A 8 4.66 -4.10 -4.83
CA ILE A 8 3.26 -3.93 -4.40
C ILE A 8 3.27 -3.96 -2.88
N VAL A 9 2.71 -2.94 -2.25
CA VAL A 9 2.69 -2.80 -0.80
C VAL A 9 1.26 -2.61 -0.34
N LEU A 10 0.87 -3.41 0.64
CA LEU A 10 -0.39 -3.30 1.35
C LEU A 10 -0.13 -2.78 2.76
N SER A 11 -0.80 -1.69 3.12
CA SER A 11 -0.72 -1.06 4.42
C SER A 11 -2.13 -0.85 4.98
N ALA A 12 -2.30 -1.08 6.27
CA ALA A 12 -3.51 -0.70 6.99
C ALA A 12 -3.15 0.28 8.11
N PHE A 13 -4.11 1.12 8.48
CA PHE A 13 -4.00 2.19 9.44
C PHE A 13 -5.19 2.13 10.39
N ASN A 14 -4.92 2.37 11.66
CA ASN A 14 -5.93 2.57 12.68
C ASN A 14 -5.84 3.99 13.20
N LYS A 15 -6.99 4.57 13.48
CA LYS A 15 -7.09 5.86 14.11
C LYS A 15 -6.99 5.66 15.61
N ASP A 16 -5.91 6.15 16.20
CA ASP A 16 -5.74 6.11 17.65
C ASP A 16 -6.74 7.06 18.34
N GLY A 17 -6.89 6.94 19.68
CA GLY A 17 -7.79 7.79 20.47
C GLY A 17 -7.53 9.30 20.36
N ASN A 18 -6.34 9.69 19.88
CA ASN A 18 -5.97 11.07 19.58
C ASN A 18 -6.33 11.54 18.15
N GLY A 19 -6.98 10.67 17.37
CA GLY A 19 -7.33 10.92 15.97
C GLY A 19 -6.17 10.77 14.97
N ILE A 20 -5.01 10.27 15.43
CA ILE A 20 -3.81 10.10 14.61
C ILE A 20 -3.86 8.73 13.93
N LEU A 21 -3.65 8.72 12.61
CA LEU A 21 -3.50 7.48 11.85
C LEU A 21 -2.15 6.83 12.15
N ARG A 22 -2.19 5.62 12.69
CA ARG A 22 -1.02 4.78 12.97
C ARG A 22 -1.09 3.55 12.07
N PRO A 23 0.03 3.09 11.49
CA PRO A 23 0.04 1.83 10.77
C PRO A 23 -0.38 0.71 11.75
N ALA A 24 -1.39 -0.05 11.35
CA ALA A 24 -1.96 -1.08 12.20
C ALA A 24 -1.10 -2.36 12.22
N PHE A 25 -0.31 -2.58 11.16
CA PHE A 25 0.71 -3.62 11.07
C PHE A 25 1.83 -3.21 10.10
N GLU A 26 2.93 -3.96 10.08
CA GLU A 26 4.05 -3.70 9.16
C GLU A 26 3.64 -3.87 7.69
N PRO A 27 3.89 -2.88 6.81
CA PRO A 27 3.51 -2.93 5.40
C PRO A 27 3.91 -4.24 4.74
N ARG A 28 2.94 -4.92 4.14
CA ARG A 28 3.15 -6.25 3.56
C ARG A 28 3.43 -6.12 2.08
N GLN A 29 4.61 -6.59 1.67
CA GLN A 29 4.92 -6.69 0.25
C GLN A 29 4.13 -7.85 -0.38
N MET A 30 3.35 -7.54 -1.40
CA MET A 30 2.53 -8.49 -2.15
C MET A 30 3.19 -8.83 -3.49
N LYS A 31 2.95 -10.05 -3.97
CA LYS A 31 3.45 -10.51 -5.29
C LYS A 31 2.49 -10.25 -6.44
N LYS A 32 1.21 -10.04 -6.14
CA LYS A 32 0.12 -9.87 -7.11
C LYS A 32 -0.83 -8.76 -6.67
N GLU A 33 -1.28 -7.98 -7.64
CA GLU A 33 -2.16 -6.81 -7.44
C GLU A 33 -3.56 -7.27 -7.00
N ASP A 34 -4.17 -8.21 -7.73
CA ASP A 34 -5.48 -8.79 -7.37
C ASP A 34 -5.52 -9.33 -5.94
N THR A 35 -4.49 -10.08 -5.55
CA THR A 35 -4.41 -10.64 -4.20
C THR A 35 -4.28 -9.55 -3.14
N ALA A 36 -3.48 -8.51 -3.42
CA ALA A 36 -3.34 -7.38 -2.51
C ALA A 36 -4.67 -6.65 -2.31
N VAL A 37 -5.38 -6.35 -3.40
CA VAL A 37 -6.67 -5.66 -3.35
C VAL A 37 -7.73 -6.51 -2.66
N TYR A 38 -7.77 -7.82 -2.90
CA TYR A 38 -8.70 -8.72 -2.22
C TYR A 38 -8.47 -8.77 -0.69
N VAL A 39 -7.21 -8.88 -0.27
CA VAL A 39 -6.84 -8.85 1.15
C VAL A 39 -7.21 -7.49 1.75
N ALA A 40 -6.89 -6.39 1.05
CA ALA A 40 -7.21 -5.05 1.52
C ALA A 40 -8.70 -4.84 1.75
N GLN A 41 -9.56 -5.32 0.84
CA GLN A 41 -11.01 -5.26 0.99
C GLN A 41 -11.51 -5.98 2.25
N THR A 42 -10.90 -7.12 2.59
CA THR A 42 -11.23 -7.83 3.84
C THR A 42 -10.89 -6.96 5.06
N LEU A 43 -9.74 -6.29 5.02
CA LEU A 43 -9.23 -5.46 6.11
C LEU A 43 -10.02 -4.15 6.31
N VAL A 44 -10.78 -3.67 5.32
CA VAL A 44 -11.58 -2.44 5.45
C VAL A 44 -12.59 -2.52 6.60
N ASN A 45 -13.05 -3.72 6.95
CA ASN A 45 -14.00 -3.91 8.06
C ASN A 45 -13.31 -3.92 9.44
N ASP A 46 -12.01 -4.23 9.48
CA ASP A 46 -11.24 -4.39 10.71
C ASP A 46 -10.41 -3.14 11.06
N TYR A 47 -10.12 -2.27 10.07
CA TYR A 47 -9.21 -1.14 10.21
C TYR A 47 -9.81 0.17 9.68
N ASP A 48 -9.45 1.30 10.29
CA ASP A 48 -9.97 2.64 9.92
C ASP A 48 -9.51 3.11 8.54
N GLY A 49 -8.38 2.60 8.05
CA GLY A 49 -7.80 2.96 6.77
C GLY A 49 -7.01 1.82 6.16
N VAL A 50 -7.16 1.59 4.86
CA VAL A 50 -6.40 0.57 4.13
C VAL A 50 -6.00 1.12 2.78
N VAL A 51 -4.75 0.91 2.39
CA VAL A 51 -4.21 1.33 1.10
C VAL A 51 -3.33 0.24 0.51
N VAL A 52 -3.47 0.06 -0.79
CA VAL A 52 -2.61 -0.76 -1.63
C VAL A 52 -2.08 0.13 -2.72
N TRP A 53 -0.76 0.19 -2.82
CA TRP A 53 -0.08 0.88 -3.90
C TRP A 53 0.93 -0.03 -4.54
N CYS A 54 1.21 0.20 -5.82
CA CYS A 54 2.34 -0.40 -6.50
C CYS A 54 3.26 0.68 -7.04
N SER A 55 4.56 0.40 -7.08
CA SER A 55 5.54 1.24 -7.76
C SER A 55 6.39 0.34 -8.64
N GLU A 56 6.53 0.74 -9.89
CA GLU A 56 7.37 0.06 -10.86
C GLU A 56 8.67 0.86 -11.00
N GLY A 57 9.70 0.44 -10.26
CA GLY A 57 11.01 1.06 -10.30
C GLY A 57 11.97 0.28 -11.18
N ASN A 58 12.86 0.99 -11.88
CA ASN A 58 14.02 0.36 -12.49
C ASN A 58 15.26 0.64 -11.60
N PRO A 59 15.63 -0.31 -10.73
CA PRO A 59 16.78 -0.13 -9.84
C PRO A 59 18.11 -0.01 -10.60
N ALA A 60 18.15 -0.38 -11.89
CA ALA A 60 19.37 -0.25 -12.70
C ALA A 60 19.67 1.19 -13.14
N ILE A 61 18.68 2.07 -13.14
CA ILE A 61 18.83 3.50 -13.49
C ILE A 61 18.53 4.43 -12.30
N GLY A 62 18.17 3.87 -11.14
CA GLY A 62 17.84 4.64 -9.94
C GLY A 62 16.49 5.35 -10.00
N GLU A 63 15.68 5.11 -11.03
CA GLU A 63 14.33 5.67 -11.12
C GLU A 63 13.34 4.78 -10.37
N GLN A 64 12.78 5.34 -9.30
CA GLN A 64 11.59 4.81 -8.66
C GLN A 64 10.41 5.36 -9.44
N GLY A 65 9.70 4.50 -10.19
CA GLY A 65 8.54 4.93 -10.96
C GLY A 65 7.41 5.41 -10.05
N PRO A 66 6.40 6.09 -10.63
CA PRO A 66 5.30 6.67 -9.87
C PRO A 66 4.61 5.61 -9.03
N SER A 67 4.31 5.93 -7.77
CA SER A 67 3.44 5.12 -6.91
C SER A 67 2.01 5.23 -7.43
N VAL A 68 1.47 4.10 -7.88
CA VAL A 68 0.08 3.98 -8.32
C VAL A 68 -0.73 3.36 -7.19
N ILE A 69 -1.73 4.09 -6.70
CA ILE A 69 -2.68 3.55 -5.73
C ILE A 69 -3.62 2.59 -6.49
N LEU A 70 -3.56 1.31 -6.11
CA LEU A 70 -4.44 0.26 -6.64
C LEU A 70 -5.76 0.20 -5.89
N PHE A 71 -5.73 0.46 -4.59
CA PHE A 71 -6.90 0.47 -3.73
C PHE A 71 -6.68 1.38 -2.53
N GLN A 72 -7.70 2.13 -2.14
CA GLN A 72 -7.70 2.96 -0.95
C GLN A 72 -9.11 2.95 -0.35
N SER A 73 -9.18 2.81 0.97
CA SER A 73 -10.44 2.86 1.70
C SER A 73 -10.22 3.46 3.08
N GLY A 74 -11.21 4.21 3.57
CA GLY A 74 -11.17 4.83 4.89
C GLY A 74 -10.19 5.98 5.02
N SER A 75 -9.69 6.19 6.24
CA SER A 75 -8.75 7.26 6.58
C SER A 75 -7.31 6.78 6.41
N VAL A 76 -6.67 7.18 5.33
CA VAL A 76 -5.24 6.92 5.10
C VAL A 76 -4.48 8.25 4.97
N PRO A 77 -3.21 8.32 5.39
CA PRO A 77 -2.40 9.51 5.15
C PRO A 77 -2.27 9.77 3.64
N GLU A 78 -2.18 11.05 3.25
CA GLU A 78 -1.87 11.41 1.88
C GLU A 78 -0.47 10.89 1.49
N PHE A 79 -0.39 10.28 0.32
CA PHE A 79 0.86 9.87 -0.31
C PHE A 79 1.25 10.99 -1.29
N GLU A 80 2.25 11.82 -0.93
CA GLU A 80 2.93 12.73 -1.88
C GLU A 80 4.03 12.02 -2.68
#